data_AF-A0A9D9M7Z0-F1
#
_entry.id   AF-A0A9D9M7Z0-F1
#
_cell.length_a   1.000
_cell.length_b   1.000
_cell.length_c   1.000
_cell.angle_alpha   90.00
_cell.angle_beta   90.00
_cell.angle_gamma   90.00
#
_symmetry.space_group_name_H-M   'P 1'
#
loop_
_entity.id
_entity.type
_entity.pdbx_description
1 polymer ?
#
loop_
_entity_poly.entity_id
_entity_poly.type
_entity_poly.pdbx_seq_one_letter_code
_entity_poly.pdbx_strand_id
1 'polypeptide(L)'
;MANTKGQIGVTTENIFPVIKQFLYSDHEIFLRELVANAVDADQKLKALAAAGTFAGEAGDLKVTIELDEKKKTLKITDNGIGMTADEVDRYINQIAFSSAGEFLEKYKDQTNIIGHFGLGFYSAFMVAKKVTIDTISWQEGSEAVQWTCDGSPEFSMGKGKKEERGTTVTLHFDDESAAEFGTKGKIRSLLDKYCKFMPVPVVFGKKTEWKDGKSVETDQDDVINSIEPVWTKAPSSLKDEDYLNFYKALYPMEEEPMFWIHLNVDYPFTLTGLLYFPKIKERMAIDKNKIQLYCNQMFVTDHVDNIVPDFLTLLHGVIDSPDIPLNVSRSYLQSDANVKKISTYITKKVADRLEELFKDQRSQFEEKWDN
;
A
#
# COMPACT_ATOMS: atom_id res chain seq x y z
N MET A 1 -21.10 16.83 -21.13
CA MET A 1 -20.80 18.00 -20.25
C MET A 1 -20.06 19.13 -21.00
N ALA A 2 -20.26 20.39 -20.60
CA ALA A 2 -19.42 21.52 -21.03
C ALA A 2 -18.09 21.52 -20.25
N ASN A 3 -17.01 22.04 -20.85
CA ASN A 3 -15.72 22.17 -20.17
C ASN A 3 -15.81 23.27 -19.09
N THR A 4 -15.61 22.87 -17.84
CA THR A 4 -15.56 23.76 -16.68
C THR A 4 -14.12 24.03 -16.32
N LYS A 5 -13.77 25.31 -16.20
CA LYS A 5 -12.56 25.75 -15.50
C LYS A 5 -12.97 26.26 -14.13
N GLY A 6 -12.24 25.86 -13.11
CA GLY A 6 -12.51 26.28 -11.74
C GLY A 6 -11.21 26.54 -10.99
N GLN A 7 -11.34 27.29 -9.91
CA GLN A 7 -10.34 27.31 -8.86
C GLN A 7 -10.77 26.33 -7.79
N ILE A 8 -9.80 25.54 -7.36
CA ILE A 8 -9.87 24.70 -6.17
C ILE A 8 -9.98 25.64 -4.96
N GLY A 9 -10.86 25.31 -4.00
CA GLY A 9 -11.21 26.06 -2.77
C GLY A 9 -10.32 27.27 -2.39
N VAL A 10 -10.96 28.45 -2.31
CA VAL A 10 -10.40 29.82 -2.25
C VAL A 10 -9.51 30.14 -1.02
N THR A 11 -9.34 29.22 -0.05
CA THR A 11 -8.58 29.51 1.19
C THR A 11 -7.14 29.00 1.21
N THR A 12 -6.63 28.43 0.10
CA THR A 12 -5.43 27.58 0.13
C THR A 12 -4.43 27.86 -1.01
N GLU A 13 -4.16 29.12 -1.33
CA GLU A 13 -3.16 29.52 -2.35
C GLU A 13 -1.77 28.88 -2.13
N ASN A 14 -1.46 28.41 -0.91
CA ASN A 14 -0.16 27.83 -0.55
C ASN A 14 -0.18 26.31 -0.28
N ILE A 15 -1.23 25.58 -0.63
CA ILE A 15 -1.36 24.17 -0.23
C ILE A 15 -0.37 23.24 -0.93
N PHE A 16 -0.13 23.41 -2.23
CA PHE A 16 0.79 22.56 -2.98
C PHE A 16 2.26 22.74 -2.57
N PRO A 17 2.79 23.99 -2.40
CA PRO A 17 4.12 24.19 -1.82
C PRO A 17 4.27 23.54 -0.45
N VAL A 18 3.23 23.56 0.38
CA VAL A 18 3.28 22.99 1.72
C VAL A 18 3.16 21.46 1.70
N ILE A 19 2.29 20.88 0.87
CA ILE A 19 2.25 19.43 0.64
C ILE A 19 3.62 18.93 0.19
N LYS A 20 4.28 19.65 -0.74
CA LYS A 20 5.67 19.37 -1.11
C LYS A 20 6.57 19.42 0.12
N GLN A 21 6.57 20.52 0.88
CA GLN A 21 7.41 20.73 2.07
C GLN A 21 7.25 19.67 3.18
N PHE A 22 6.02 19.23 3.47
CA PHE A 22 5.74 18.29 4.56
C PHE A 22 5.95 16.82 4.16
N LEU A 23 5.83 16.51 2.87
CA LEU A 23 6.04 15.15 2.36
C LEU A 23 7.44 14.94 1.77
N TYR A 24 8.31 15.96 1.84
CA TYR A 24 9.68 15.96 1.27
C TYR A 24 10.56 14.81 1.79
N SER A 25 10.21 14.19 2.92
CA SER A 25 10.98 13.11 3.51
C SER A 25 10.82 11.77 2.80
N ASP A 26 9.75 11.56 2.01
CA ASP A 26 9.53 10.28 1.33
C ASP A 26 8.76 10.47 0.01
N HIS A 27 9.45 11.02 -0.99
CA HIS A 27 8.94 11.20 -2.36
C HIS A 27 8.48 9.89 -3.01
N GLU A 28 8.78 8.72 -2.44
CA GLU A 28 8.37 7.42 -2.98
C GLU A 28 6.89 7.10 -2.70
N ILE A 29 6.27 7.79 -1.74
CA ILE A 29 4.92 7.49 -1.24
C ILE A 29 3.83 7.68 -2.31
N PHE A 30 4.04 8.53 -3.33
CA PHE A 30 3.00 8.79 -4.33
C PHE A 30 2.48 7.53 -5.01
N LEU A 31 3.38 6.58 -5.31
CA LEU A 31 3.02 5.36 -6.00
C LEU A 31 2.20 4.45 -5.10
N ARG A 32 2.56 4.37 -3.82
CA ARG A 32 1.80 3.64 -2.78
C ARG A 32 0.38 4.17 -2.69
N GLU A 33 0.21 5.49 -2.57
CA GLU A 33 -1.10 6.11 -2.40
C GLU A 33 -1.99 5.94 -3.64
N LEU A 34 -1.45 6.11 -4.84
CA LEU A 34 -2.22 5.97 -6.08
C LEU A 34 -2.63 4.52 -6.33
N VAL A 35 -1.74 3.56 -6.08
CA VAL A 35 -2.08 2.13 -6.20
C VAL A 35 -3.06 1.71 -5.12
N ALA A 36 -2.93 2.20 -3.88
CA ALA A 36 -3.90 1.93 -2.81
C ALA A 36 -5.31 2.43 -3.18
N ASN A 37 -5.43 3.65 -3.70
CA ASN A 37 -6.72 4.18 -4.16
C ASN A 37 -7.34 3.35 -5.31
N ALA A 38 -6.50 2.89 -6.25
CA ALA A 38 -6.91 2.03 -7.35
C ALA A 38 -7.41 0.65 -6.84
N VAL A 39 -6.68 0.03 -5.92
CA VAL A 39 -7.08 -1.23 -5.27
C VAL A 39 -8.37 -1.08 -4.46
N ASP A 40 -8.53 0.02 -3.71
CA ASP A 40 -9.75 0.33 -2.98
C ASP A 40 -10.96 0.47 -3.92
N ALA A 41 -10.77 1.09 -5.09
CA ALA A 41 -11.82 1.22 -6.10
C ALA A 41 -12.25 -0.15 -6.66
N ASP A 42 -11.30 -1.05 -6.91
CA ASP A 42 -11.56 -2.43 -7.34
C ASP A 42 -12.27 -3.22 -6.23
N GLN A 43 -11.80 -3.16 -4.98
CA GLN A 43 -12.43 -3.83 -3.86
C GLN A 43 -13.87 -3.34 -3.60
N LYS A 44 -14.12 -2.04 -3.71
CA LYS A 44 -15.47 -1.47 -3.62
C LYS A 44 -16.39 -2.03 -4.71
N LEU A 45 -15.90 -2.15 -5.94
CA LEU A 45 -16.69 -2.76 -7.00
C LEU A 45 -16.99 -4.23 -6.70
N LYS A 46 -15.99 -4.98 -6.24
CA LYS A 46 -16.15 -6.38 -5.83
C LYS A 46 -17.22 -6.52 -4.73
N ALA A 47 -17.23 -5.61 -3.75
CA ALA A 47 -18.24 -5.59 -2.70
C ALA A 47 -19.65 -5.24 -3.24
N LEU A 48 -19.76 -4.26 -4.13
CA LEU A 48 -21.03 -3.90 -4.79
C LEU A 48 -21.59 -5.05 -5.64
N ALA A 49 -20.73 -5.77 -6.35
CA ALA A 49 -21.10 -6.96 -7.12
C ALA A 49 -21.57 -8.09 -6.20
N ALA A 50 -20.85 -8.37 -5.12
CA ALA A 50 -21.22 -9.39 -4.13
C ALA A 50 -22.55 -9.06 -3.42
N ALA A 51 -22.84 -7.78 -3.21
CA ALA A 51 -24.11 -7.30 -2.64
C ALA A 51 -25.28 -7.31 -3.65
N GLY A 52 -25.02 -7.55 -4.95
CA GLY A 52 -26.02 -7.50 -6.01
C GLY A 52 -26.44 -6.08 -6.43
N THR A 53 -25.76 -5.05 -5.94
CA THR A 53 -26.02 -3.64 -6.29
C THR A 53 -25.46 -3.29 -7.67
N PHE A 54 -24.35 -3.92 -8.06
CA PHE A 54 -23.78 -3.77 -9.39
C PHE A 54 -24.37 -4.81 -10.34
N ALA A 55 -25.14 -4.36 -11.34
CA ALA A 55 -25.81 -5.23 -12.30
C ALA A 55 -24.90 -5.72 -13.45
N GLY A 56 -23.71 -5.14 -13.60
CA GLY A 56 -22.72 -5.56 -14.60
C GLY A 56 -21.79 -6.66 -14.09
N GLU A 57 -20.94 -7.17 -14.98
CA GLU A 57 -19.88 -8.09 -14.60
C GLU A 57 -18.69 -7.31 -14.01
N ALA A 58 -18.23 -7.71 -12.83
CA ALA A 58 -17.03 -7.12 -12.22
C ALA A 58 -15.80 -7.32 -13.13
N GLY A 59 -15.74 -8.44 -13.85
CA GLY A 59 -14.61 -8.82 -14.70
C GLY A 59 -13.35 -9.13 -13.89
N ASP A 60 -12.23 -9.26 -14.60
CA ASP A 60 -10.92 -9.43 -13.98
C ASP A 60 -10.41 -8.08 -13.47
N LEU A 61 -10.74 -7.78 -12.22
CA LEU A 61 -10.28 -6.57 -11.52
C LEU A 61 -8.75 -6.59 -11.39
N LYS A 62 -8.10 -5.50 -11.80
CA LYS A 62 -6.65 -5.33 -11.74
C LYS A 62 -6.26 -3.87 -11.81
N VAL A 63 -5.15 -3.54 -11.14
CA VAL A 63 -4.47 -2.26 -11.27
C VAL A 63 -3.32 -2.40 -12.26
N THR A 64 -3.34 -1.65 -13.35
CA THR A 64 -2.30 -1.66 -14.39
C THR A 64 -1.44 -0.41 -14.30
N ILE A 65 -0.13 -0.62 -14.23
CA ILE A 65 0.88 0.43 -14.17
C ILE A 65 1.61 0.51 -15.52
N GLU A 66 1.64 1.69 -16.14
CA GLU A 66 2.29 1.90 -17.43
C GLU A 66 3.24 3.09 -17.38
N LEU A 67 4.53 2.85 -17.64
CA LEU A 67 5.55 3.90 -17.72
C LEU A 67 5.96 4.12 -19.18
N ASP A 68 5.87 5.37 -19.65
CA ASP A 68 6.46 5.84 -20.91
C ASP A 68 7.67 6.72 -20.56
N GLU A 69 8.87 6.12 -20.58
CA GLU A 69 10.13 6.79 -20.23
C GLU A 69 10.43 7.98 -21.17
N LYS A 70 9.99 7.90 -22.44
CA LYS A 70 10.23 8.96 -23.43
C LYS A 70 9.33 10.17 -23.19
N LYS A 71 8.05 9.93 -22.90
CA LYS A 71 7.09 10.99 -22.57
C LYS A 71 7.18 11.45 -21.13
N LYS A 72 7.96 10.76 -20.30
CA LYS A 72 8.06 10.97 -18.84
C LYS A 72 6.68 10.92 -18.19
N THR A 73 5.88 9.91 -18.57
CA THR A 73 4.53 9.73 -18.02
C THR A 73 4.38 8.38 -17.37
N LEU A 74 3.73 8.37 -16.21
CA LEU A 74 3.31 7.17 -15.51
C LEU A 74 1.79 7.15 -15.42
N LYS A 75 1.18 6.03 -15.80
CA LYS A 75 -0.26 5.80 -15.68
C LYS A 75 -0.54 4.71 -14.65
N ILE A 76 -1.55 4.94 -13.83
CA ILE A 76 -2.13 3.98 -12.91
C ILE A 76 -3.58 3.83 -13.32
N THR A 77 -3.98 2.64 -13.76
CA THR A 77 -5.33 2.36 -14.24
C THR A 77 -5.97 1.25 -13.43
N ASP A 78 -7.11 1.54 -12.80
CA ASP A 78 -8.04 0.53 -12.28
C ASP A 78 -9.23 0.35 -13.22
N ASN A 79 -9.91 -0.78 -13.06
CA ASN A 79 -11.20 -1.06 -13.68
C ASN A 79 -12.31 -1.18 -12.62
N GLY A 80 -12.17 -0.42 -11.53
CA GLY A 80 -13.03 -0.47 -10.35
C GLY A 80 -14.30 0.35 -10.49
N ILE A 81 -14.71 1.03 -9.41
CA ILE A 81 -15.95 1.81 -9.40
C ILE A 81 -15.91 3.05 -10.31
N GLY A 82 -14.75 3.65 -10.57
CA GLY A 82 -14.68 4.95 -11.23
C GLY A 82 -15.43 6.07 -10.50
N MET A 83 -15.60 7.22 -11.15
CA MET A 83 -16.28 8.39 -10.58
C MET A 83 -17.15 9.10 -11.62
N THR A 84 -18.26 9.66 -11.17
CA THR A 84 -19.09 10.62 -11.91
C THR A 84 -18.47 12.03 -11.81
N ALA A 85 -18.95 12.99 -12.61
CA ALA A 85 -18.41 14.36 -12.53
C ALA A 85 -18.66 15.03 -11.18
N ASP A 86 -19.80 14.75 -10.56
CA ASP A 86 -20.14 15.27 -9.23
C ASP A 86 -19.23 14.66 -8.15
N GLU A 87 -18.88 13.37 -8.29
CA GLU A 87 -17.91 12.71 -7.41
C GLU A 87 -16.49 13.25 -7.61
N VAL A 88 -16.08 13.52 -8.86
CA VAL A 88 -14.80 14.19 -9.14
C VAL A 88 -14.77 15.57 -8.50
N ASP A 89 -15.81 16.38 -8.67
CA ASP A 89 -15.87 17.70 -8.05
C ASP A 89 -15.83 17.63 -6.52
N ARG A 90 -16.62 16.73 -5.94
CA ARG A 90 -16.68 16.55 -4.49
C ARG A 90 -15.38 16.00 -3.89
N TYR A 91 -14.83 14.92 -4.42
CA TYR A 91 -13.70 14.21 -3.81
C TYR A 91 -12.35 14.81 -4.21
N ILE A 92 -12.19 15.22 -5.47
CA ILE A 92 -10.94 15.79 -5.98
C ILE A 92 -10.91 17.30 -5.68
N ASN A 93 -11.91 18.08 -6.09
CA ASN A 93 -11.82 19.55 -5.97
C ASN A 93 -12.16 20.10 -4.57
N GLN A 94 -13.09 19.47 -3.83
CA GLN A 94 -13.59 20.02 -2.56
C GLN A 94 -12.99 19.34 -1.32
N ILE A 95 -13.30 18.06 -1.09
CA ILE A 95 -13.00 17.34 0.16
C ILE A 95 -11.51 17.28 0.44
N ALA A 96 -10.70 16.98 -0.58
CA ALA A 96 -9.26 16.91 -0.42
C ALA A 96 -8.68 18.23 0.12
N PHE A 97 -9.17 19.38 -0.34
CA PHE A 97 -8.63 20.69 0.04
C PHE A 97 -9.18 21.24 1.35
N SER A 98 -10.47 21.02 1.66
CA SER A 98 -10.98 21.34 3.00
C SER A 98 -10.21 20.56 4.06
N SER A 99 -9.95 19.29 3.79
CA SER A 99 -9.16 18.40 4.65
C SER A 99 -7.71 18.87 4.82
N ALA A 100 -7.05 19.28 3.73
CA ALA A 100 -5.71 19.84 3.82
C ALA A 100 -5.65 21.22 4.49
N GLY A 101 -6.64 22.09 4.28
CA GLY A 101 -6.68 23.41 4.91
C GLY A 101 -6.74 23.30 6.43
N GLU A 102 -7.65 22.48 6.96
CA GLU A 102 -7.75 22.20 8.40
C GLU A 102 -6.49 21.54 8.96
N PHE A 103 -5.87 20.65 8.19
CA PHE A 103 -4.60 20.02 8.55
C PHE A 103 -3.48 21.06 8.71
N LEU A 104 -3.31 21.94 7.71
CA LEU A 104 -2.30 22.98 7.74
C LEU A 104 -2.46 23.87 8.97
N GLU A 105 -3.69 24.27 9.30
CA GLU A 105 -3.97 25.08 10.49
C GLU A 105 -3.56 24.38 11.79
N LYS A 106 -3.85 23.09 11.90
CA LYS A 106 -3.66 22.30 13.12
C LYS A 106 -2.21 21.84 13.34
N TYR A 107 -1.42 21.72 12.28
CA TYR A 107 -0.11 21.06 12.32
C TYR A 107 1.06 21.90 11.78
N LYS A 108 0.89 23.23 11.68
CA LYS A 108 1.95 24.20 11.33
C LYS A 108 3.30 23.97 12.05
N ASP A 109 3.28 23.39 13.26
CA ASP A 109 4.46 23.21 14.11
C ASP A 109 4.99 21.76 14.21
N GLN A 110 4.45 20.80 13.44
CA GLN A 110 4.83 19.38 13.53
C GLN A 110 5.42 18.86 12.21
N THR A 111 6.71 18.50 12.21
CA THR A 111 7.47 18.16 11.00
C THR A 111 7.29 16.73 10.49
N ASN A 112 6.60 15.86 11.22
CA ASN A 112 6.51 14.43 10.90
C ASN A 112 5.07 13.92 10.96
N ILE A 113 4.21 14.38 10.05
CA ILE A 113 2.84 13.87 9.94
C ILE A 113 2.57 13.48 8.50
N ILE A 114 2.43 12.17 8.30
CA ILE A 114 2.09 11.54 7.03
C ILE A 114 0.63 11.08 7.12
N GLY A 115 -0.11 11.09 6.01
CA GLY A 115 -1.17 10.11 5.73
C GLY A 115 -2.56 10.24 6.37
N HIS A 116 -2.91 11.35 7.04
CA HIS A 116 -4.23 11.46 7.70
C HIS A 116 -5.32 12.23 6.95
N PHE A 117 -5.29 12.34 5.63
CA PHE A 117 -6.31 13.12 4.92
C PHE A 117 -6.58 12.50 3.55
N GLY A 118 -7.75 12.77 2.96
CA GLY A 118 -8.10 12.43 1.57
C GLY A 118 -7.24 13.18 0.53
N LEU A 119 -5.93 13.25 0.79
CA LEU A 119 -4.85 13.91 0.09
C LEU A 119 -3.85 12.93 -0.51
N GLY A 120 -4.03 11.62 -0.29
CA GLY A 120 -3.16 10.60 -0.91
C GLY A 120 -3.05 10.80 -2.42
N PHE A 121 -4.13 11.21 -3.09
CA PHE A 121 -4.10 11.61 -4.50
C PHE A 121 -3.13 12.78 -4.79
N TYR A 122 -3.09 13.80 -3.92
CA TYR A 122 -2.26 15.01 -4.13
C TYR A 122 -0.77 14.77 -3.94
N SER A 123 -0.36 13.65 -3.36
CA SER A 123 1.04 13.20 -3.38
C SER A 123 1.58 13.06 -4.82
N ALA A 124 0.70 12.85 -5.82
CA ALA A 124 1.09 12.85 -7.24
C ALA A 124 1.80 14.14 -7.67
N PHE A 125 1.43 15.30 -7.10
CA PHE A 125 2.04 16.58 -7.42
C PHE A 125 3.40 16.81 -6.77
N MET A 126 3.86 15.88 -5.90
CA MET A 126 5.24 15.88 -5.43
C MET A 126 6.22 15.51 -6.55
N VAL A 127 5.77 14.69 -7.49
CA VAL A 127 6.61 14.16 -8.58
C VAL A 127 6.15 14.62 -9.97
N ALA A 128 4.92 15.13 -10.09
CA ALA A 128 4.32 15.52 -11.35
C ALA A 128 4.08 17.03 -11.44
N LYS A 129 4.45 17.60 -12.59
CA LYS A 129 4.08 18.97 -12.99
C LYS A 129 2.65 19.06 -13.52
N LYS A 130 2.02 17.92 -13.83
CA LYS A 130 0.64 17.85 -14.30
C LYS A 130 0.08 16.47 -14.01
N VAL A 131 -1.16 16.43 -13.53
CA VAL A 131 -1.92 15.21 -13.33
C VAL A 131 -3.21 15.27 -14.14
N THR A 132 -3.53 14.16 -14.81
CA THR A 132 -4.78 13.98 -15.55
C THR A 132 -5.52 12.78 -14.97
N ILE A 133 -6.82 12.91 -14.72
CA ILE A 133 -7.71 11.80 -14.37
C ILE A 133 -8.66 11.59 -15.54
N ASP A 134 -8.75 10.38 -16.05
CA ASP A 134 -9.79 9.92 -16.96
C ASP A 134 -10.60 8.83 -16.26
N THR A 135 -11.91 9.01 -16.09
CA THR A 135 -12.74 8.09 -15.28
C THR A 135 -14.14 7.89 -15.87
N ILE A 136 -14.68 6.68 -15.71
CA ILE A 136 -16.09 6.34 -15.97
C ILE A 136 -16.62 5.57 -14.77
N SER A 137 -17.69 6.09 -14.16
CA SER A 137 -18.36 5.42 -13.04
C SER A 137 -19.08 4.13 -13.46
N TRP A 138 -19.16 3.18 -12.53
CA TRP A 138 -19.96 1.96 -12.66
C TRP A 138 -21.46 2.21 -12.79
N GLN A 139 -21.93 3.40 -12.38
CA GLN A 139 -23.35 3.75 -12.40
C GLN A 139 -23.87 3.82 -13.84
N GLU A 140 -25.05 3.27 -14.07
CA GLU A 140 -25.67 3.21 -15.40
C GLU A 140 -25.83 4.61 -16.02
N GLY A 141 -25.46 4.74 -17.30
CA GLY A 141 -25.57 6.01 -18.04
C GLY A 141 -24.49 7.05 -17.71
N SER A 142 -23.48 6.71 -16.90
CA SER A 142 -22.37 7.63 -16.58
C SER A 142 -21.55 8.01 -17.82
N GLU A 143 -21.28 9.30 -17.99
CA GLU A 143 -20.36 9.79 -19.03
C GLU A 143 -18.91 9.71 -18.56
N ALA A 144 -17.98 9.53 -19.50
CA ALA A 144 -16.56 9.70 -19.24
C ALA A 144 -16.25 11.14 -18.80
N VAL A 145 -15.45 11.27 -17.74
CA VAL A 145 -14.99 12.54 -17.19
C VAL A 145 -13.49 12.61 -17.33
N GLN A 146 -12.99 13.76 -17.80
CA GLN A 146 -11.57 14.10 -17.76
C GLN A 146 -11.37 15.29 -16.84
N TRP A 147 -10.45 15.15 -15.90
CA TRP A 147 -9.99 16.21 -15.01
C TRP A 147 -8.49 16.42 -15.19
N THR A 148 -8.03 17.66 -15.07
CA THR A 148 -6.63 18.03 -15.25
C THR A 148 -6.25 19.18 -14.33
N CYS A 149 -5.07 19.09 -13.73
CA CYS A 149 -4.46 20.15 -12.94
C CYS A 149 -2.93 20.11 -13.12
N ASP A 150 -2.29 21.28 -13.10
CA ASP A 150 -0.85 21.47 -13.26
C ASP A 150 -0.12 21.72 -11.93
N GLY A 151 -0.76 21.41 -10.81
CA GLY A 151 -0.24 21.67 -9.46
C GLY A 151 -0.44 23.11 -8.99
N SER A 152 -1.14 23.93 -9.78
CA SER A 152 -1.74 25.17 -9.30
C SER A 152 -3.13 24.92 -8.69
N PRO A 153 -3.72 25.90 -8.00
CA PRO A 153 -5.13 25.85 -7.61
C PRO A 153 -6.11 25.84 -8.79
N GLU A 154 -5.66 25.88 -10.04
CA GLU A 154 -6.54 25.83 -11.21
C GLU A 154 -6.73 24.40 -11.70
N PHE A 155 -7.97 24.07 -12.06
CA PHE A 155 -8.30 22.80 -12.70
C PHE A 155 -9.18 22.99 -13.94
N SER A 156 -9.14 22.01 -14.81
CA SER A 156 -10.06 21.87 -15.95
C SER A 156 -10.76 20.53 -15.84
N MET A 157 -12.09 20.52 -15.99
CA MET A 157 -12.90 19.32 -16.00
C MET A 157 -13.88 19.33 -17.16
N GLY A 158 -14.10 18.19 -17.81
CA GLY A 158 -15.02 18.09 -18.94
C GLY A 158 -15.28 16.66 -19.36
N LYS A 159 -15.85 16.50 -20.55
CA LYS A 159 -16.13 15.17 -21.12
C LYS A 159 -14.80 14.48 -21.50
N GLY A 160 -14.58 13.30 -20.93
CA GLY A 160 -13.43 12.45 -21.21
C GLY A 160 -13.59 11.58 -22.46
N LYS A 161 -12.54 10.83 -22.78
CA LYS A 161 -12.49 9.90 -23.93
C LYS A 161 -12.34 8.43 -23.53
N LYS A 162 -12.27 8.14 -22.23
CA LYS A 162 -12.23 6.75 -21.75
C LYS A 162 -13.51 6.05 -22.21
N GLU A 163 -13.39 4.79 -22.61
CA GLU A 163 -14.52 3.99 -23.13
C GLU A 163 -14.96 2.90 -22.13
N GLU A 164 -14.10 2.58 -21.16
CA GLU A 164 -14.31 1.51 -20.19
C GLU A 164 -14.41 2.05 -18.76
N ARG A 165 -15.10 1.30 -17.89
CA ARG A 165 -15.27 1.59 -16.46
C ARG A 165 -13.93 1.71 -15.72
N GLY A 166 -13.91 2.51 -14.65
CA GLY A 166 -12.78 2.66 -13.74
C GLY A 166 -12.07 3.98 -13.93
N THR A 167 -10.87 4.10 -13.37
CA THR A 167 -10.08 5.35 -13.40
C THR A 167 -8.68 5.13 -13.96
N THR A 168 -8.21 6.08 -14.74
CA THR A 168 -6.80 6.20 -15.14
C THR A 168 -6.25 7.51 -14.63
N VAL A 169 -5.26 7.46 -13.74
CA VAL A 169 -4.51 8.62 -13.29
C VAL A 169 -3.19 8.66 -14.06
N THR A 170 -2.96 9.74 -14.80
CA THR A 170 -1.72 9.98 -15.56
C THR A 170 -0.91 11.09 -14.91
N LEU A 171 0.30 10.73 -14.47
CA LEU A 171 1.30 11.65 -13.94
C LEU A 171 2.22 12.06 -15.09
N HIS A 172 2.38 13.36 -15.30
CA HIS A 172 3.43 13.93 -16.12
C HIS A 172 4.56 14.37 -15.19
N PHE A 173 5.63 13.60 -15.12
CA PHE A 173 6.73 13.90 -14.21
C PHE A 173 7.34 15.29 -14.50
N ASP A 174 7.75 15.98 -13.44
CA ASP A 174 8.72 17.07 -13.59
C ASP A 174 10.11 16.51 -13.94
N ASP A 175 11.06 17.40 -14.29
CA ASP A 175 12.33 16.94 -14.84
C ASP A 175 13.23 16.25 -13.80
N GLU A 176 13.17 16.68 -12.54
CA GLU A 176 13.92 16.07 -11.42
C GLU A 176 13.35 14.68 -11.11
N SER A 177 12.05 14.60 -10.92
CA SER A 177 11.34 13.35 -10.62
C SER A 177 11.39 12.36 -11.78
N ALA A 178 11.44 12.82 -13.03
CA ALA A 178 11.66 11.94 -14.17
C ALA A 178 13.05 11.30 -14.16
N ALA A 179 14.08 12.01 -13.67
CA ALA A 179 15.42 11.44 -13.53
C ALA A 179 15.48 10.42 -12.40
N GLU A 180 14.74 10.64 -11.31
CA GLU A 180 14.70 9.75 -10.16
C GLU A 180 13.78 8.53 -10.36
N PHE A 181 12.52 8.76 -10.76
CA PHE A 181 11.45 7.75 -10.81
C PHE A 181 11.09 7.29 -12.22
N GLY A 182 11.53 8.01 -13.26
CA GLY A 182 11.12 7.77 -14.66
C GLY A 182 11.77 6.56 -15.34
N THR A 183 12.22 5.55 -14.59
CA THR A 183 12.81 4.32 -15.13
C THR A 183 12.02 3.09 -14.70
N LYS A 184 11.93 2.07 -15.57
CA LYS A 184 11.25 0.81 -15.24
C LYS A 184 11.78 0.16 -13.96
N GLY A 185 13.10 0.19 -13.76
CA GLY A 185 13.75 -0.40 -12.59
C GLY A 185 13.35 0.27 -11.28
N LYS A 186 13.30 1.61 -11.24
CA LYS A 186 12.88 2.33 -10.03
C LYS A 186 11.40 2.10 -9.73
N ILE A 187 10.52 2.21 -10.72
CA ILE A 187 9.08 1.94 -10.53
C ILE A 187 8.87 0.51 -10.04
N ARG A 188 9.55 -0.48 -10.64
CA ARG A 188 9.48 -1.88 -10.18
C ARG A 188 9.89 -2.01 -8.71
N SER A 189 11.03 -1.42 -8.32
CA SER A 189 11.49 -1.46 -6.93
C SER A 189 10.50 -0.84 -5.96
N LEU A 190 9.84 0.26 -6.33
CA LEU A 190 8.81 0.89 -5.48
C LEU A 190 7.58 0.00 -5.35
N LEU A 191 7.14 -0.59 -6.45
CA LEU A 191 5.99 -1.50 -6.41
C LEU A 191 6.29 -2.78 -5.61
N ASP A 192 7.48 -3.36 -5.76
CA ASP A 192 7.92 -4.53 -4.98
C ASP A 192 8.02 -4.21 -3.47
N LYS A 193 8.33 -2.96 -3.11
CA LYS A 193 8.36 -2.47 -1.73
C LYS A 193 6.95 -2.27 -1.17
N TYR A 194 6.10 -1.51 -1.87
CA TYR A 194 4.84 -1.04 -1.31
C TYR A 194 3.63 -1.93 -1.62
N CYS A 195 3.66 -2.63 -2.75
CA CYS A 195 2.49 -3.29 -3.32
C CYS A 195 2.59 -4.82 -3.33
N LYS A 196 3.61 -5.41 -2.68
CA LYS A 196 3.94 -6.85 -2.73
C LYS A 196 2.76 -7.79 -2.42
N PHE A 197 1.82 -7.35 -1.59
CA PHE A 197 0.75 -8.18 -1.06
C PHE A 197 -0.64 -7.59 -1.25
N MET A 198 -0.82 -6.67 -2.19
CA MET A 198 -2.14 -6.03 -2.40
C MET A 198 -3.21 -7.09 -2.76
N PRO A 199 -4.46 -6.93 -2.28
CA PRO A 199 -5.55 -7.91 -2.46
C PRO A 199 -6.13 -7.97 -3.89
N VAL A 200 -5.56 -7.21 -4.82
CA VAL A 200 -5.95 -7.12 -6.24
C VAL A 200 -4.68 -7.22 -7.09
N PRO A 201 -4.68 -7.91 -8.24
CA PRO A 201 -3.51 -7.98 -9.11
C PRO A 201 -3.02 -6.60 -9.53
N VAL A 202 -1.74 -6.34 -9.28
CA VAL A 202 -1.01 -5.16 -9.76
C VAL A 202 -0.13 -5.63 -10.91
N VAL A 203 -0.37 -5.09 -12.11
CA VAL A 203 0.30 -5.46 -13.34
C VAL A 203 1.30 -4.38 -13.73
N PHE A 204 2.54 -4.76 -14.01
CA PHE A 204 3.56 -3.84 -14.52
C PHE A 204 4.31 -4.47 -15.71
N GLY A 205 3.80 -4.22 -16.91
CA GLY A 205 4.34 -4.76 -18.15
C GLY A 205 3.95 -6.22 -18.39
N LYS A 206 4.77 -6.91 -19.19
CA LYS A 206 4.56 -8.29 -19.61
C LYS A 206 5.67 -9.19 -19.11
N LYS A 207 5.36 -10.46 -18.85
CA LYS A 207 6.37 -11.45 -18.46
C LYS A 207 7.40 -11.61 -19.57
N THR A 208 8.65 -11.83 -19.19
CA THR A 208 9.75 -12.05 -20.13
C THR A 208 10.22 -13.49 -20.07
N GLU A 209 10.53 -14.07 -21.23
CA GLU A 209 11.11 -15.40 -21.37
C GLU A 209 12.44 -15.34 -22.12
N TRP A 210 13.38 -16.18 -21.71
CA TRP A 210 14.64 -16.33 -22.42
C TRP A 210 14.45 -17.27 -23.61
N LYS A 211 14.48 -16.72 -24.83
CA LYS A 211 14.36 -17.48 -26.09
C LYS A 211 15.45 -17.04 -27.05
N ASP A 212 16.14 -18.00 -27.66
CA ASP A 212 17.18 -17.78 -28.67
C ASP A 212 18.28 -16.78 -28.24
N GLY A 213 18.72 -16.86 -26.98
CA GLY A 213 19.79 -16.01 -26.45
C GLY A 213 19.39 -14.55 -26.17
N LYS A 214 18.09 -14.24 -26.18
CA LYS A 214 17.55 -12.91 -25.83
C LYS A 214 16.32 -13.03 -24.92
N SER A 215 16.08 -11.97 -24.15
CA SER A 215 14.83 -11.82 -23.38
C SER A 215 13.73 -11.30 -24.30
N VAL A 216 12.59 -11.98 -24.34
CA VAL A 216 11.43 -11.61 -25.19
C VAL A 216 10.20 -11.48 -24.29
N GLU A 217 9.45 -10.37 -24.44
CA GLU A 217 8.16 -10.19 -23.77
C GLU A 217 7.13 -11.19 -24.33
N THR A 218 6.34 -11.75 -23.42
CA THR A 218 5.21 -12.65 -23.73
C THR A 218 3.91 -11.85 -23.76
N ASP A 219 2.80 -12.49 -24.13
CA ASP A 219 1.47 -11.85 -24.04
C ASP A 219 0.90 -11.85 -22.60
N GLN A 220 1.55 -12.55 -21.67
CA GLN A 220 1.09 -12.66 -20.28
C GLN A 220 1.45 -11.40 -19.47
N ASP A 221 0.48 -10.90 -18.73
CA ASP A 221 0.67 -9.80 -17.77
C ASP A 221 1.70 -10.19 -16.70
N ASP A 222 2.62 -9.27 -16.41
CA ASP A 222 3.52 -9.41 -15.26
C ASP A 222 2.83 -8.89 -13.99
N VAL A 223 2.15 -9.81 -13.30
CA VAL A 223 1.55 -9.55 -11.99
C VAL A 223 2.66 -9.58 -10.94
N ILE A 224 2.90 -8.43 -10.31
CA ILE A 224 4.07 -8.23 -9.46
C ILE A 224 3.84 -8.58 -7.98
N ASN A 225 2.58 -8.73 -7.57
CA ASN A 225 2.18 -8.96 -6.18
C ASN A 225 1.51 -10.32 -5.98
N SER A 226 1.41 -10.72 -4.71
CA SER A 226 0.62 -11.87 -4.27
C SER A 226 -0.68 -11.40 -3.64
N ILE A 227 -1.82 -11.78 -4.23
CA ILE A 227 -3.17 -11.35 -3.79
C ILE A 227 -3.75 -12.15 -2.63
N GLU A 228 -3.12 -13.28 -2.29
CA GLU A 228 -3.50 -14.13 -1.16
C GLU A 228 -2.27 -14.47 -0.33
N PRO A 229 -1.72 -13.48 0.39
CA PRO A 229 -0.56 -13.71 1.25
C PRO A 229 -0.85 -14.77 2.32
N VAL A 230 0.19 -15.48 2.77
CA VAL A 230 0.02 -16.65 3.65
C VAL A 230 -0.69 -16.31 4.96
N TRP A 231 -0.47 -15.12 5.52
CA TRP A 231 -1.07 -14.70 6.80
C TRP A 231 -2.58 -14.38 6.72
N THR A 232 -3.17 -14.30 5.53
CA THR A 232 -4.61 -14.07 5.37
C THR A 232 -5.40 -15.38 5.23
N LYS A 233 -4.70 -16.51 5.07
CA LYS A 233 -5.31 -17.83 4.93
C LYS A 233 -5.58 -18.45 6.30
N ALA A 234 -6.65 -19.25 6.40
CA ALA A 234 -6.96 -19.97 7.62
C ALA A 234 -5.80 -20.93 8.00
N PRO A 235 -5.31 -20.95 9.24
CA PRO A 235 -4.19 -21.82 9.64
C PRO A 235 -4.41 -23.31 9.31
N SER A 236 -5.66 -23.78 9.39
CA SER A 236 -6.06 -25.16 9.06
C SER A 236 -5.95 -25.52 7.58
N SER A 237 -5.78 -24.53 6.70
CA SER A 237 -5.63 -24.72 5.25
C SER A 237 -4.17 -24.69 4.79
N LEU A 238 -3.25 -24.39 5.71
CA LEU A 238 -1.82 -24.22 5.44
C LEU A 238 -1.01 -25.42 5.92
N LYS A 239 0.09 -25.67 5.24
CA LYS A 239 1.12 -26.64 5.64
C LYS A 239 2.38 -25.92 6.09
N ASP A 240 3.27 -26.65 6.76
CA ASP A 240 4.57 -26.14 7.21
C ASP A 240 5.40 -25.58 6.04
N GLU A 241 5.32 -26.20 4.85
CA GLU A 241 6.01 -25.69 3.66
C GLU A 241 5.52 -24.31 3.21
N ASP A 242 4.24 -23.98 3.42
CA ASP A 242 3.70 -22.66 3.07
C ASP A 242 4.36 -21.56 3.91
N TYR A 243 4.54 -21.81 5.20
CA TYR A 243 5.23 -20.89 6.11
C TYR A 243 6.72 -20.75 5.78
N LEU A 244 7.41 -21.88 5.51
CA LEU A 244 8.83 -21.85 5.15
C LEU A 244 9.07 -21.16 3.80
N ASN A 245 8.23 -21.41 2.79
CA ASN A 245 8.33 -20.74 1.50
C ASN A 245 8.07 -19.24 1.62
N PHE A 246 7.10 -18.84 2.43
CA PHE A 246 6.84 -17.43 2.70
C PHE A 246 8.01 -16.74 3.39
N TYR A 247 8.60 -17.39 4.41
CA TYR A 247 9.80 -16.89 5.07
C TYR A 247 10.97 -16.71 4.09
N LYS A 248 11.25 -17.71 3.23
CA LYS A 248 12.29 -17.62 2.19
C LYS A 248 12.01 -16.51 1.16
N ALA A 249 10.74 -16.27 0.83
CA ALA A 249 10.34 -15.20 -0.09
C ALA A 249 10.48 -13.79 0.51
N LEU A 250 10.44 -13.66 1.84
CA LEU A 250 10.74 -12.42 2.54
C LEU A 250 12.24 -12.24 2.80
N TYR A 251 12.92 -13.32 3.17
CA TYR A 251 14.31 -13.31 3.62
C TYR A 251 15.12 -14.42 2.92
N PRO A 252 15.43 -14.28 1.62
CA PRO A 252 16.03 -15.36 0.82
C PRO A 252 17.45 -15.76 1.25
N MET A 253 18.12 -14.89 2.00
CA MET A 253 19.49 -15.11 2.49
C MET A 253 19.55 -15.62 3.93
N GLU A 254 18.40 -15.72 4.61
CA GLU A 254 18.34 -16.17 6.01
C GLU A 254 18.19 -17.70 6.08
N GLU A 255 18.69 -18.29 7.16
CA GLU A 255 18.43 -19.70 7.48
C GLU A 255 16.96 -19.91 7.88
N GLU A 256 16.47 -21.14 7.75
CA GLU A 256 15.11 -21.50 8.14
C GLU A 256 14.83 -21.11 9.60
N PRO A 257 13.60 -20.61 9.87
CA PRO A 257 13.23 -20.15 11.19
C PRO A 257 13.08 -21.35 12.13
N MET A 258 13.37 -21.15 13.41
CA MET A 258 13.21 -22.18 14.43
C MET A 258 11.74 -22.59 14.61
N PHE A 259 10.85 -21.61 14.55
CA PHE A 259 9.40 -21.78 14.60
C PHE A 259 8.72 -20.50 14.13
N TRP A 260 7.40 -20.57 13.94
CA TRP A 260 6.55 -19.43 13.59
C TRP A 260 5.31 -19.36 14.46
N ILE A 261 4.67 -18.20 14.43
CA ILE A 261 3.44 -17.87 15.12
C ILE A 261 2.51 -17.23 14.09
N HIS A 262 1.39 -17.89 13.82
CA HIS A 262 0.31 -17.34 13.02
C HIS A 262 -0.60 -16.51 13.93
N LEU A 263 -0.62 -15.20 13.71
CA LEU A 263 -1.51 -14.26 14.38
C LEU A 263 -2.80 -14.17 13.56
N ASN A 264 -3.93 -14.46 14.20
CA ASN A 264 -5.25 -14.26 13.61
C ASN A 264 -6.24 -13.94 14.74
N VAL A 265 -6.64 -12.68 14.83
CA VAL A 265 -7.63 -12.18 15.79
C VAL A 265 -8.42 -11.05 15.15
N ASP A 266 -9.73 -11.03 15.41
CA ASP A 266 -10.71 -10.06 14.89
C ASP A 266 -11.45 -9.31 16.01
N TYR A 267 -11.28 -9.71 17.28
CA TYR A 267 -11.84 -9.05 18.45
C TYR A 267 -10.90 -9.14 19.67
N PRO A 268 -10.69 -8.05 20.45
CA PRO A 268 -11.30 -6.72 20.34
C PRO A 268 -10.60 -5.77 19.37
N PHE A 269 -9.66 -6.27 18.57
CA PHE A 269 -8.96 -5.59 17.48
C PHE A 269 -8.68 -6.62 16.38
N THR A 270 -8.46 -6.14 15.17
CA THR A 270 -8.10 -6.94 14.01
C THR A 270 -6.58 -6.97 13.88
N LEU A 271 -5.99 -8.15 13.99
CA LEU A 271 -4.57 -8.39 13.76
C LEU A 271 -4.41 -9.75 13.10
N THR A 272 -3.87 -9.72 11.89
CA THR A 272 -3.36 -10.91 11.22
C THR A 272 -1.85 -10.77 11.04
N GLY A 273 -1.15 -11.87 10.82
CA GLY A 273 0.29 -11.79 10.62
C GLY A 273 1.00 -13.11 10.82
N LEU A 274 2.28 -13.11 10.45
CA LEU A 274 3.17 -14.23 10.65
C LEU A 274 4.47 -13.73 11.24
N LEU A 275 4.76 -14.17 12.45
CA LEU A 275 6.02 -13.91 13.13
C LEU A 275 6.87 -15.17 13.11
N TYR A 276 8.13 -15.01 12.79
CA TYR A 276 9.14 -16.06 12.70
C TYR A 276 10.21 -15.82 13.73
N PHE A 277 10.62 -16.88 14.42
CA PHE A 277 11.77 -16.84 15.31
C PHE A 277 13.00 -17.27 14.51
N PRO A 278 13.91 -16.34 14.17
CA PRO A 278 15.11 -16.68 13.40
C PRO A 278 16.04 -17.56 14.25
N LYS A 279 16.93 -18.29 13.58
CA LYS A 279 17.96 -19.06 14.26
C LYS A 279 18.99 -18.12 14.90
N ILE A 280 19.18 -18.24 16.22
CA ILE A 280 20.14 -17.44 16.98
C ILE A 280 21.54 -18.03 16.72
N LYS A 281 22.53 -17.16 16.56
CA LYS A 281 23.96 -17.52 16.46
C LYS A 281 24.75 -16.71 17.48
N GLU A 282 25.82 -17.26 18.04
CA GLU A 282 26.67 -16.62 19.08
C GLU A 282 27.11 -15.17 18.76
N ARG A 283 27.21 -14.81 17.48
CA ARG A 283 27.61 -13.47 17.01
C ARG A 283 26.57 -12.82 16.10
N MET A 284 25.29 -13.08 16.34
CA MET A 284 24.25 -12.40 15.60
C MET A 284 24.12 -10.97 16.10
N ALA A 285 24.36 -9.99 15.22
CA ALA A 285 23.85 -8.65 15.47
C ALA A 285 22.32 -8.75 15.49
N ILE A 286 21.67 -8.19 16.52
CA ILE A 286 20.21 -8.08 16.52
C ILE A 286 19.86 -7.02 15.48
N ASP A 287 19.62 -7.48 14.26
CA ASP A 287 19.11 -6.65 13.18
C ASP A 287 17.66 -6.28 13.51
N LYS A 288 17.47 -5.05 14.01
CA LYS A 288 16.14 -4.48 14.20
C LYS A 288 15.46 -4.24 12.83
N ASN A 289 14.14 -4.10 12.85
CA ASN A 289 13.30 -3.80 11.67
C ASN A 289 13.15 -4.96 10.68
N LYS A 290 13.15 -6.20 11.16
CA LYS A 290 12.82 -7.38 10.33
C LYS A 290 11.33 -7.73 10.36
N ILE A 291 10.51 -6.98 11.11
CA ILE A 291 9.04 -7.13 11.11
C ILE A 291 8.46 -6.01 10.25
N GLN A 292 7.70 -6.40 9.23
CA GLN A 292 7.01 -5.46 8.35
C GLN A 292 5.58 -5.23 8.84
N LEU A 293 5.21 -3.95 9.02
CA LEU A 293 3.85 -3.53 9.33
C LEU A 293 3.08 -3.26 8.04
N TYR A 294 1.91 -3.89 7.97
CA TYR A 294 0.91 -3.73 6.95
C TYR A 294 -0.39 -3.20 7.53
N CYS A 295 -1.17 -2.56 6.69
CA CYS A 295 -2.56 -2.23 6.96
C CYS A 295 -3.37 -2.57 5.72
N ASN A 296 -4.32 -3.49 5.87
CA ASN A 296 -5.09 -4.03 4.75
C ASN A 296 -4.16 -4.52 3.62
N GLN A 297 -3.09 -5.22 4.00
CA GLN A 297 -2.06 -5.77 3.10
C GLN A 297 -1.24 -4.73 2.31
N MET A 298 -1.39 -3.43 2.60
CA MET A 298 -0.53 -2.37 2.09
C MET A 298 0.65 -2.13 3.04
N PHE A 299 1.88 -2.11 2.50
CA PHE A 299 3.08 -1.94 3.33
C PHE A 299 3.17 -0.52 3.89
N VAL A 300 3.39 -0.42 5.19
CA VAL A 300 3.48 0.86 5.90
C VAL A 300 4.93 1.17 6.25
N THR A 301 5.56 0.31 7.05
CA THR A 301 6.93 0.49 7.54
C THR A 301 7.46 -0.81 8.13
N ASP A 302 8.77 -0.96 8.22
CA ASP A 302 9.45 -2.00 8.99
C ASP A 302 9.92 -1.50 10.39
N HIS A 303 9.70 -0.22 10.68
CA HIS A 303 9.97 0.39 11.98
C HIS A 303 8.82 0.20 12.96
N VAL A 304 8.72 -1.00 13.54
CA VAL A 304 7.64 -1.38 14.48
C VAL A 304 7.90 -1.01 15.94
N ASP A 305 8.77 -0.02 16.18
CA ASP A 305 9.06 0.51 17.51
C ASP A 305 7.75 0.84 18.24
N ASN A 306 7.63 0.42 19.50
CA ASN A 306 6.45 0.63 20.37
C ASN A 306 5.19 -0.19 20.03
N ILE A 307 5.16 -0.86 18.88
CA ILE A 307 4.10 -1.82 18.54
C ILE A 307 4.52 -3.20 19.02
N VAL A 308 5.73 -3.60 18.64
CA VAL A 308 6.35 -4.84 19.11
C VAL A 308 7.32 -4.48 20.25
N PRO A 309 7.27 -5.18 21.40
CA PRO A 309 8.21 -4.94 22.48
C PRO A 309 9.67 -5.12 22.04
N ASP A 310 10.58 -4.33 22.60
CA ASP A 310 12.01 -4.33 22.23
C ASP A 310 12.65 -5.73 22.26
N PHE A 311 12.31 -6.55 23.26
CA PHE A 311 12.85 -7.91 23.39
C PHE A 311 12.32 -8.89 22.33
N LEU A 312 11.27 -8.52 21.60
CA LEU A 312 10.71 -9.27 20.47
C LEU A 312 11.14 -8.69 19.11
N THR A 313 11.95 -7.63 19.07
CA THR A 313 12.42 -7.03 17.81
C THR A 313 13.39 -7.93 17.03
N LEU A 314 13.87 -9.01 17.64
CA LEU A 314 14.62 -10.06 16.96
C LEU A 314 13.75 -10.90 16.01
N LEU A 315 12.42 -10.91 16.19
CA LEU A 315 11.53 -11.68 15.34
C LEU A 315 11.52 -11.12 13.92
N HIS A 316 11.26 -12.00 12.97
CA HIS A 316 11.08 -11.65 11.57
C HIS A 316 9.60 -11.80 11.20
N GLY A 317 9.18 -11.21 10.09
CA GLY A 317 7.90 -11.51 9.46
C GLY A 317 7.03 -10.27 9.26
N VAL A 318 5.72 -10.45 9.38
CA VAL A 318 4.72 -9.44 9.02
C VAL A 318 3.62 -9.35 10.07
N ILE A 319 3.13 -8.15 10.31
CA ILE A 319 1.90 -7.87 11.07
C ILE A 319 1.00 -7.00 10.22
N ASP A 320 -0.28 -7.32 10.16
CA ASP A 320 -1.28 -6.61 9.37
C ASP A 320 -2.47 -6.26 10.26
N SER A 321 -2.66 -4.96 10.48
CA SER A 321 -3.72 -4.45 11.36
C SER A 321 -4.22 -3.09 10.90
N PRO A 322 -5.53 -2.96 10.60
CA PRO A 322 -6.14 -1.66 10.35
C PRO A 322 -6.33 -0.81 11.63
N ASP A 323 -6.20 -1.43 12.81
CA ASP A 323 -6.40 -0.77 14.11
C ASP A 323 -5.16 -0.04 14.62
N ILE A 324 -4.02 -0.15 13.94
CA ILE A 324 -2.79 0.59 14.28
C ILE A 324 -2.84 1.95 13.58
N PRO A 325 -2.80 3.07 14.32
CA PRO A 325 -2.76 4.39 13.71
C PRO A 325 -1.39 4.61 13.05
N LEU A 326 -1.33 4.58 11.73
CA LEU A 326 -0.07 4.54 10.96
C LEU A 326 0.66 5.88 10.85
N ASN A 327 0.01 6.96 11.30
CA ASN A 327 0.24 8.32 10.86
C ASN A 327 0.39 9.30 12.03
N VAL A 328 0.83 8.77 13.16
CA VAL A 328 0.91 9.48 14.44
C VAL A 328 2.32 9.41 14.98
N SER A 329 2.69 10.37 15.82
CA SER A 329 4.02 10.41 16.42
C SER A 329 4.31 9.13 17.19
N ARG A 330 5.59 8.77 17.31
CA ARG A 330 6.04 7.64 18.15
C ARG A 330 5.48 7.73 19.58
N SER A 331 5.39 8.95 20.14
CA SER A 331 4.79 9.19 21.47
C SER A 331 3.30 8.87 21.53
N TYR A 332 2.55 9.11 20.45
CA TYR A 332 1.13 8.78 20.37
C TYR A 332 0.93 7.26 20.31
N LEU A 333 1.70 6.55 19.47
CA LEU A 333 1.66 5.09 19.35
C LEU A 333 1.82 4.40 20.70
N GLN A 334 2.77 4.85 21.52
CA GLN A 334 3.00 4.30 22.86
C GLN A 334 1.80 4.48 23.80
N SER A 335 1.03 5.56 23.63
CA SER A 335 -0.12 5.87 24.47
C SER A 335 -1.40 5.16 24.04
N ASP A 336 -1.46 4.75 22.77
CA ASP A 336 -2.66 4.23 22.12
C ASP A 336 -3.12 2.90 22.74
N ALA A 337 -4.44 2.80 22.98
CA ALA A 337 -5.02 1.65 23.65
C ALA A 337 -5.01 0.38 22.79
N ASN A 338 -5.18 0.50 21.47
CA ASN A 338 -5.14 -0.63 20.55
C ASN A 338 -3.69 -1.12 20.38
N VAL A 339 -2.73 -0.21 20.22
CA VAL A 339 -1.30 -0.57 20.15
C VAL A 339 -0.87 -1.35 21.39
N LYS A 340 -1.27 -0.92 22.60
CA LYS A 340 -1.00 -1.65 23.85
C LYS A 340 -1.63 -3.05 23.87
N LYS A 341 -2.88 -3.18 23.42
CA LYS A 341 -3.58 -4.48 23.35
C LYS A 341 -2.91 -5.42 22.36
N ILE A 342 -2.54 -4.92 21.18
CA ILE A 342 -1.82 -5.65 20.14
C ILE A 342 -0.46 -6.12 20.67
N SER A 343 0.32 -5.23 21.26
CA SER A 343 1.64 -5.53 21.82
C SER A 343 1.56 -6.62 22.91
N THR A 344 0.58 -6.51 23.81
CA THR A 344 0.31 -7.51 24.85
C THR A 344 -0.08 -8.86 24.25
N TYR A 345 -0.92 -8.86 23.21
CA TYR A 345 -1.37 -10.08 22.54
C TYR A 345 -0.22 -10.79 21.83
N ILE A 346 0.62 -10.05 21.09
CA ILE A 346 1.82 -10.60 20.44
C ILE A 346 2.74 -11.22 21.49
N THR A 347 2.99 -10.51 22.59
CA THR A 347 3.83 -10.99 23.69
C THR A 347 3.31 -12.31 24.26
N LYS A 348 2.00 -12.37 24.52
CA LYS A 348 1.35 -13.58 25.01
C LYS A 348 1.49 -14.74 24.02
N LYS A 349 1.23 -14.51 22.72
CA LYS A 349 1.35 -15.55 21.70
C LYS A 349 2.77 -16.10 21.55
N VAL A 350 3.78 -15.24 21.69
CA VAL A 350 5.18 -15.68 21.72
C VAL A 350 5.47 -16.53 22.95
N ALA A 351 5.03 -16.08 24.13
CA ALA A 351 5.21 -16.83 25.37
C ALA A 351 4.52 -18.20 25.33
N ASP A 352 3.25 -18.24 24.92
CA ASP A 352 2.45 -19.47 24.79
C ASP A 352 3.15 -20.47 23.85
N ARG A 353 3.69 -19.99 22.71
CA ARG A 353 4.38 -20.86 21.74
C ARG A 353 5.71 -21.40 22.28
N LEU A 354 6.47 -20.58 23.00
CA LEU A 354 7.71 -21.01 23.64
C LEU A 354 7.44 -22.06 24.74
N GLU A 355 6.37 -21.86 25.52
CA GLU A 355 5.95 -22.81 26.56
C GLU A 355 5.50 -24.15 25.97
N GLU A 356 4.73 -24.14 24.88
CA GLU A 356 4.35 -25.34 24.13
C GLU A 356 5.57 -26.10 23.62
N LEU A 357 6.51 -25.41 22.96
CA LEU A 357 7.76 -26.03 22.47
C LEU A 357 8.57 -26.65 23.61
N PHE A 358 8.66 -25.95 24.75
CA PHE A 358 9.38 -26.44 25.93
C PHE A 358 8.77 -27.71 26.51
N LYS A 359 7.43 -27.79 26.59
CA LYS A 359 6.70 -28.91 27.21
C LYS A 359 6.55 -30.11 26.27
N ASP A 360 6.14 -29.85 25.03
CA ASP A 360 5.68 -30.89 24.12
C ASP A 360 6.75 -31.30 23.10
N GLN A 361 7.74 -30.42 22.85
CA GLN A 361 8.79 -30.63 21.86
C GLN A 361 10.19 -30.38 22.45
N ARG A 362 10.41 -30.87 23.68
CA ARG A 362 11.60 -30.59 24.49
C ARG A 362 12.92 -30.77 23.74
N SER A 363 13.12 -31.89 23.04
CA SER A 363 14.34 -32.15 22.29
C SER A 363 14.56 -31.15 21.16
N GLN A 364 13.50 -30.80 20.40
CA GLN A 364 13.60 -29.78 19.36
C GLN A 364 13.86 -28.39 19.95
N PHE A 365 13.26 -28.08 21.11
CA PHE A 365 13.52 -26.83 21.81
C PHE A 365 14.99 -26.74 22.25
N GLU A 366 15.55 -27.81 22.81
CA GLU A 366 16.96 -27.86 23.21
C GLU A 366 17.91 -27.79 22.02
N GLU A 367 17.60 -28.44 20.89
CA GLU A 367 18.38 -28.32 19.65
C GLU A 367 18.36 -26.90 19.04
N LYS A 368 17.32 -26.11 19.36
CA LYS A 368 17.13 -24.74 18.88
C LYS A 368 17.91 -23.70 19.69
N TRP A 369 18.29 -24.02 20.93
CA TRP A 369 19.14 -23.19 21.76
C TRP A 369 20.57 -23.74 21.68
N ASP A 370 21.46 -23.01 21.02
CA ASP A 370 22.89 -23.38 21.00
C ASP A 370 23.43 -23.56 22.44
N ASN A 371 24.41 -24.46 22.58
CA ASN A 371 25.33 -24.46 23.73
C ASN A 371 26.14 -23.17 23.79
#